data_AF-A0AAV5E7A3-F1
#
_entry.id   AF-A0AAV5E7A3-F1
#
_cell.length_a   1.000
_cell.length_b   1.000
_cell.length_c   1.000
_cell.angle_alpha   90.00
_cell.angle_beta   90.00
_cell.angle_gamma   90.00
#
_symmetry.space_group_name_H-M   'P 1'
#
loop_
_entity.id
_entity.type
_entity.pdbx_description
1 polymer ?
#
loop_
_entity_poly.entity_id
_entity_poly.type
_entity_poly.pdbx_seq_one_letter_code
_entity_poly.pdbx_strand_id
1 'polypeptide(L)'
;MMHWPGDKLREKALETVMQHVHYEDENTRYICIGPVLNMLACWIEDPNSEAFKLHIPRVYDYLWVAEDGMKMQGYNGSQLWDTAFTVQAIVATNLIKEFAPTLELAHDYIKKSQVVDDCPGDLDYWYRHISKGAWPFSTADHGWPISDCTAEGLKVSEVIIITNNKASLLLSKISPEIVGEPVEINRLYDSVNCLMSYMVRILNLSVSCQRMSTFQLNDNGGFATYELTRSYAWLELINPAETFGDIVIDYPYVECTSAAIQALTSFKKLYPGHRRKEVDNCISKAANFVESIQRSDGSWYGSWAVCFTYGIWFGVKGLIAAGRTFQNSPAIRKACDFLLSKELPSGGWGESYLSSQDQVNWPLMFLENNSTF
;
A
#
# COMPACT_ATOMS: atom_id res chain seq x y z
N MET A 1 -35.82 25.50 17.14
CA MET A 1 -34.78 25.85 16.15
C MET A 1 -35.25 25.35 14.78
N MET A 2 -36.16 26.07 14.09
CA MET A 2 -36.84 25.52 12.90
C MET A 2 -36.50 26.19 11.57
N HIS A 3 -35.64 27.22 11.54
CA HIS A 3 -35.21 27.84 10.28
C HIS A 3 -33.75 28.24 10.38
N TRP A 4 -32.86 27.29 10.08
CA TRP A 4 -31.46 27.61 9.84
C TRP A 4 -31.32 28.04 8.37
N PRO A 5 -30.69 29.19 8.07
CA PRO A 5 -30.61 29.71 6.69
C PRO A 5 -29.91 28.76 5.71
N GLY A 6 -29.23 27.71 6.19
CA GLY A 6 -28.62 26.66 5.39
C GLY A 6 -29.42 25.37 5.25
N ASP A 7 -30.69 25.29 5.66
CA ASP A 7 -31.46 24.03 5.67
C ASP A 7 -31.53 23.37 4.28
N LYS A 8 -31.81 24.14 3.23
CA LYS A 8 -31.81 23.63 1.84
C LYS A 8 -30.43 23.18 1.36
N LEU A 9 -29.38 23.87 1.79
CA LEU A 9 -28.01 23.51 1.43
C LEU A 9 -27.60 22.22 2.15
N ARG A 10 -28.01 22.07 3.41
CA ARG A 10 -27.80 20.86 4.21
C ARG A 10 -28.52 19.67 3.58
N GLU A 11 -29.77 19.82 3.17
CA GLU A 11 -30.56 18.77 2.50
C GLU A 11 -29.82 18.27 1.25
N LYS A 12 -29.43 19.19 0.35
CA LYS A 12 -28.65 18.84 -0.84
C LYS A 12 -27.29 18.20 -0.51
N ALA A 13 -26.62 18.66 0.53
CA ALA A 13 -25.36 18.07 0.98
C ALA A 13 -25.55 16.64 1.49
N LEU A 14 -26.60 16.37 2.26
CA LEU A 14 -26.93 15.04 2.76
C LEU A 14 -27.30 14.08 1.63
N GLU A 15 -28.09 14.53 0.65
CA GLU A 15 -28.37 13.75 -0.57
C GLU A 15 -27.07 13.39 -1.32
N THR A 16 -26.16 14.35 -1.46
CA THR A 16 -24.86 14.13 -2.13
C THR A 16 -24.01 13.12 -1.35
N VAL A 17 -23.99 13.21 -0.01
CA VAL A 17 -23.27 12.28 0.86
C VAL A 17 -23.83 10.87 0.70
N MET A 18 -25.16 10.70 0.75
CA MET A 18 -25.78 9.37 0.59
C MET A 18 -25.51 8.76 -0.80
N GLN A 19 -25.46 9.57 -1.86
CA GLN A 19 -25.04 9.08 -3.18
C GLN A 19 -23.63 8.48 -3.17
N HIS A 20 -22.68 9.11 -2.46
CA HIS A 20 -21.32 8.59 -2.35
C HIS A 20 -21.23 7.36 -1.43
N VAL A 21 -22.04 7.31 -0.36
CA VAL A 21 -22.16 6.13 0.51
C VAL A 21 -22.64 4.93 -0.29
N HIS A 22 -23.76 5.06 -1.02
CA HIS A 22 -24.31 3.97 -1.84
C HIS A 22 -23.34 3.54 -2.94
N TYR A 23 -22.65 4.49 -3.58
CA TYR A 23 -21.63 4.16 -4.56
C TYR A 23 -20.47 3.34 -3.95
N GLU A 24 -19.95 3.73 -2.79
CA GLU A 24 -18.91 2.96 -2.10
C GLU A 24 -19.39 1.57 -1.67
N ASP A 25 -20.62 1.48 -1.17
CA ASP A 25 -21.25 0.24 -0.74
C ASP A 25 -21.37 -0.77 -1.88
N GLU A 26 -21.89 -0.34 -3.04
CA GLU A 26 -22.02 -1.20 -4.21
C GLU A 26 -20.66 -1.68 -4.72
N ASN A 27 -19.65 -0.81 -4.72
CA ASN A 27 -18.31 -1.10 -5.26
C ASN A 27 -17.47 -2.04 -4.40
N THR A 28 -17.73 -2.05 -3.10
CA THR A 28 -17.00 -2.89 -2.13
C THR A 28 -17.84 -4.07 -1.65
N ARG A 29 -18.99 -4.33 -2.30
CA ARG A 29 -19.98 -5.32 -1.87
C ARG A 29 -20.31 -5.18 -0.38
N TYR A 30 -20.47 -3.93 0.07
CA TYR A 30 -20.84 -3.52 1.42
C TYR A 30 -19.77 -3.79 2.49
N ILE A 31 -18.50 -3.94 2.08
CA ILE A 31 -17.35 -4.07 2.99
C ILE A 31 -16.79 -2.70 3.37
N CYS A 32 -16.84 -1.73 2.45
CA CYS A 32 -16.19 -0.42 2.51
C CYS A 32 -14.65 -0.50 2.63
N ILE A 33 -13.96 0.65 2.61
CA ILE A 33 -12.51 0.71 2.87
C ILE A 33 -12.12 0.19 4.27
N GLY A 34 -13.00 0.38 5.25
CA GLY A 34 -12.84 0.01 6.66
C GLY A 34 -14.19 0.01 7.39
N PRO A 35 -14.19 -0.18 8.72
CA PRO A 35 -15.40 -0.58 9.44
C PRO A 35 -16.50 0.51 9.63
N VAL A 36 -17.76 0.06 9.46
CA VAL A 36 -19.01 0.40 10.20
C VAL A 36 -19.76 1.72 9.95
N LEU A 37 -19.16 2.80 9.42
CA LEU A 37 -19.91 4.06 9.31
C LEU A 37 -21.05 4.04 8.26
N ASN A 38 -20.83 3.42 7.09
CA ASN A 38 -21.84 3.40 6.02
C ASN A 38 -23.10 2.61 6.38
N MET A 39 -22.95 1.46 7.06
CA MET A 39 -24.10 0.66 7.52
C MET A 39 -25.06 1.49 8.37
N LEU A 40 -24.53 2.33 9.27
CA LEU A 40 -25.35 3.20 10.11
C LEU A 40 -26.05 4.28 9.27
N ALA A 41 -25.36 4.89 8.31
CA ALA A 41 -25.96 5.87 7.40
C ALA A 41 -27.13 5.27 6.61
N CYS A 42 -26.96 4.08 6.05
CA CYS A 42 -28.01 3.35 5.33
C CYS A 42 -29.19 2.96 6.24
N TRP A 43 -28.92 2.61 7.50
CA TRP A 43 -29.98 2.37 8.49
C TRP A 43 -30.76 3.63 8.85
N ILE A 44 -30.07 4.78 8.98
CA ILE A 44 -30.72 6.07 9.27
C ILE A 44 -31.58 6.53 8.08
N GLU A 45 -31.11 6.31 6.85
CA GLU A 45 -31.86 6.62 5.63
C GLU A 45 -33.14 5.78 5.54
N ASP A 46 -33.02 4.45 5.62
CA ASP A 46 -34.16 3.53 5.73
C ASP A 46 -33.73 2.20 6.37
N PRO A 47 -34.22 1.89 7.60
CA PRO A 47 -33.95 0.63 8.29
C PRO A 47 -34.37 -0.65 7.56
N ASN A 48 -35.25 -0.54 6.54
CA ASN A 48 -35.73 -1.66 5.74
C ASN A 48 -35.11 -1.71 4.34
N SER A 49 -34.16 -0.82 4.04
CA SER A 49 -33.49 -0.74 2.74
C SER A 49 -32.73 -2.02 2.41
N GLU A 50 -32.57 -2.29 1.12
CA GLU A 50 -31.74 -3.40 0.66
C GLU A 50 -30.26 -3.17 1.01
N ALA A 51 -29.78 -1.93 0.90
CA ALA A 51 -28.42 -1.56 1.27
C ALA A 51 -28.09 -1.93 2.72
N PHE A 52 -28.96 -1.59 3.68
CA PHE A 52 -28.77 -1.98 5.08
C PHE A 52 -28.74 -3.50 5.26
N LYS A 53 -29.63 -4.25 4.59
CA LYS A 53 -29.64 -5.72 4.67
C LYS A 53 -28.38 -6.36 4.11
N LEU A 54 -27.77 -5.76 3.10
CA LEU A 54 -26.52 -6.25 2.49
C LEU A 54 -25.29 -5.96 3.37
N HIS A 55 -25.33 -4.92 4.21
CA HIS A 55 -24.31 -4.67 5.24
C HIS A 55 -24.31 -5.70 6.37
N ILE A 56 -25.48 -6.15 6.83
CA ILE A 56 -25.61 -7.06 7.98
C ILE A 56 -24.69 -8.30 7.89
N PRO A 57 -24.66 -9.07 6.78
CA PRO A 57 -23.78 -10.23 6.69
C PRO A 57 -22.30 -9.86 6.62
N ARG A 58 -21.95 -8.65 6.19
CA ARG A 58 -20.56 -8.17 6.08
C ARG A 58 -19.95 -7.77 7.43
N VAL A 59 -20.76 -7.61 8.48
CA VAL A 59 -20.24 -7.41 9.85
C VAL A 59 -19.30 -8.55 10.26
N TYR A 60 -19.61 -9.78 9.86
CA TYR A 60 -18.80 -10.95 10.19
C TYR A 60 -17.43 -10.97 9.49
N ASP A 61 -17.29 -10.29 8.35
CA ASP A 61 -16.02 -10.19 7.63
C ASP A 61 -14.96 -9.43 8.46
N TYR A 62 -15.39 -8.63 9.43
CA TYR A 62 -14.53 -7.88 10.35
C TYR A 62 -14.36 -8.53 11.72
N LEU A 63 -15.05 -9.62 12.04
CA LEU A 63 -14.97 -10.24 13.37
C LEU A 63 -13.98 -11.41 13.37
N TRP A 64 -12.99 -11.34 14.26
CA TRP A 64 -11.98 -12.38 14.44
C TRP A 64 -12.00 -12.93 15.86
N VAL A 65 -11.98 -14.26 16.00
CA VAL A 65 -11.89 -14.94 17.30
C VAL A 65 -10.43 -15.29 17.57
N ALA A 66 -9.84 -14.62 18.56
CA ALA A 66 -8.48 -14.88 19.04
C ALA A 66 -8.52 -15.54 20.43
N GLU A 67 -7.34 -15.88 20.95
CA GLU A 67 -7.14 -16.50 22.27
C GLU A 67 -7.65 -15.65 23.44
N ASP A 68 -7.72 -14.33 23.27
CA ASP A 68 -8.21 -13.34 24.24
C ASP A 68 -9.67 -12.92 23.99
N GLY A 69 -10.33 -13.55 23.01
CA GLY A 69 -11.74 -13.33 22.68
C GLY A 69 -11.97 -12.79 21.26
N MET A 70 -13.23 -12.42 20.99
CA MET A 70 -13.61 -11.86 19.70
C MET A 70 -13.23 -10.37 19.62
N LYS A 71 -12.61 -9.99 18.50
CA LYS A 71 -12.20 -8.61 18.20
C LYS A 71 -12.64 -8.19 16.80
N MET A 72 -12.73 -6.89 16.61
CA MET A 72 -12.96 -6.30 15.29
C MET A 72 -11.61 -6.00 14.63
N GLN A 73 -11.46 -6.46 13.40
CA GLN A 73 -10.27 -6.25 12.57
C GLN A 73 -10.27 -4.80 12.01
N GLY A 74 -9.08 -4.23 11.75
CA GLY A 74 -8.95 -2.88 11.17
C GLY A 74 -9.36 -2.78 9.70
N TYR A 75 -9.25 -3.89 8.98
CA TYR A 75 -9.80 -4.15 7.65
C TYR A 75 -10.60 -5.45 7.72
N ASN A 76 -11.24 -5.91 6.64
CA ASN A 76 -11.80 -7.27 6.59
C ASN A 76 -10.71 -8.39 6.55
N GLY A 77 -9.46 -8.04 6.85
CA GLY A 77 -8.29 -8.92 6.97
C GLY A 77 -7.06 -8.34 6.28
N SER A 78 -5.98 -9.13 6.24
CA SER A 78 -4.69 -8.84 5.59
C SER A 78 -4.32 -9.94 4.59
N GLN A 79 -5.33 -10.62 4.04
CA GLN A 79 -5.17 -11.91 3.37
C GLN A 79 -4.21 -11.86 2.18
N LEU A 80 -4.36 -10.88 1.28
CA LEU A 80 -3.44 -10.75 0.16
C LEU A 80 -2.05 -10.33 0.62
N TRP A 81 -1.96 -9.32 1.47
CA TRP A 81 -0.68 -8.81 1.99
C TRP A 81 0.17 -9.94 2.59
N ASP A 82 -0.43 -10.73 3.48
CA ASP A 82 0.24 -11.84 4.16
C ASP A 82 0.58 -12.98 3.19
N THR A 83 -0.32 -13.29 2.25
CA THR A 83 -0.07 -14.32 1.22
C THR A 83 1.10 -13.92 0.34
N ALA A 84 1.14 -12.67 -0.13
CA ALA A 84 2.19 -12.18 -1.03
C ALA A 84 3.57 -12.17 -0.35
N PHE A 85 3.66 -11.74 0.91
CA PHE A 85 4.92 -11.82 1.66
C PHE A 85 5.31 -13.26 2.00
N THR A 86 4.35 -14.12 2.33
CA THR A 86 4.62 -15.55 2.60
C THR A 86 5.23 -16.24 1.39
N VAL A 87 4.68 -16.02 0.19
CA VAL A 87 5.25 -16.58 -1.04
C VAL A 87 6.69 -16.08 -1.25
N GLN A 88 6.93 -14.77 -1.10
CA GLN A 88 8.28 -14.22 -1.23
C GLN A 88 9.27 -14.81 -0.20
N ALA A 89 8.82 -15.01 1.04
CA ALA A 89 9.62 -15.62 2.09
C ALA A 89 9.99 -17.07 1.77
N ILE A 90 9.02 -17.92 1.39
CA ILE A 90 9.29 -19.32 0.97
C ILE A 90 10.24 -19.37 -0.22
N VAL A 91 10.06 -18.45 -1.18
CA VAL A 91 10.92 -18.37 -2.37
C VAL A 91 12.35 -17.90 -2.02
N ALA A 92 12.52 -17.15 -0.94
CA ALA A 92 13.84 -16.72 -0.45
C ALA A 92 14.60 -17.84 0.29
N THR A 93 13.92 -18.82 0.87
CA THR A 93 14.56 -19.96 1.56
C THR A 93 15.04 -21.08 0.63
N ASN A 94 14.68 -21.02 -0.67
CA ASN A 94 14.90 -22.08 -1.66
C ASN A 94 14.15 -23.40 -1.35
N LEU A 95 13.07 -23.36 -0.56
CA LEU A 95 12.26 -24.53 -0.20
C LEU A 95 11.04 -24.75 -1.13
N ILE A 96 11.09 -24.24 -2.36
CA ILE A 96 9.96 -24.21 -3.30
C ILE A 96 9.34 -25.59 -3.52
N LYS A 97 10.16 -26.64 -3.64
CA LYS A 97 9.67 -28.01 -3.87
C LYS A 97 8.93 -28.59 -2.67
N GLU A 98 9.34 -28.23 -1.46
CA GLU A 98 8.73 -28.72 -0.22
C GLU A 98 7.36 -28.08 0.00
N PHE A 99 7.21 -26.81 -0.41
CA PHE A 99 5.98 -26.05 -0.29
C PHE A 99 5.17 -25.98 -1.60
N ALA A 100 5.43 -26.86 -2.56
CA ALA A 100 4.81 -26.84 -3.88
C ALA A 100 3.25 -26.74 -3.84
N PRO A 101 2.52 -27.60 -3.10
CA PRO A 101 1.06 -27.50 -3.01
C PRO A 101 0.58 -26.19 -2.37
N THR A 102 1.33 -25.67 -1.39
CA THR A 102 1.01 -24.39 -0.74
C THR A 102 1.20 -23.23 -1.70
N LEU A 103 2.27 -23.24 -2.50
CA LEU A 103 2.56 -22.20 -3.48
C LEU A 103 1.56 -22.21 -4.63
N GLU A 104 1.03 -23.39 -5.01
CA GLU A 104 -0.04 -23.51 -6.01
C GLU A 104 -1.32 -22.82 -5.54
N LEU A 105 -1.76 -23.10 -4.31
CA LEU A 105 -2.94 -22.46 -3.71
C LEU A 105 -2.75 -20.95 -3.53
N ALA A 106 -1.57 -20.52 -3.08
CA ALA A 106 -1.24 -19.11 -2.92
C ALA A 106 -1.25 -18.37 -4.27
N HIS A 107 -0.73 -18.99 -5.32
CA HIS A 107 -0.74 -18.43 -6.67
C HIS A 107 -2.16 -18.26 -7.20
N ASP A 108 -3.00 -19.29 -7.09
CA ASP A 108 -4.40 -19.25 -7.50
C ASP A 108 -5.17 -18.16 -6.72
N TYR A 109 -4.93 -18.04 -5.42
CA TYR A 109 -5.50 -16.98 -4.58
C TYR A 109 -5.09 -15.58 -5.05
N ILE A 110 -3.80 -15.33 -5.27
CA ILE A 110 -3.29 -14.04 -5.75
C ILE A 110 -3.89 -13.71 -7.13
N LYS A 111 -3.92 -14.68 -8.04
CA LYS A 111 -4.51 -14.51 -9.38
C LYS A 111 -5.99 -14.15 -9.34
N LYS A 112 -6.76 -14.77 -8.44
CA LYS A 112 -8.19 -14.49 -8.22
C LYS A 112 -8.45 -13.18 -7.48
N SER A 113 -7.47 -12.70 -6.73
CA SER A 113 -7.59 -11.48 -5.93
C SER A 113 -7.24 -10.18 -6.68
N GLN A 114 -6.74 -10.28 -7.92
CA GLN A 114 -6.49 -9.09 -8.72
C GLN A 114 -7.81 -8.43 -9.13
N VAL A 115 -7.87 -7.10 -9.04
CA VAL A 115 -8.98 -6.30 -9.54
C VAL A 115 -8.96 -6.33 -11.07
N VAL A 116 -10.04 -6.80 -11.69
CA VAL A 116 -10.11 -7.02 -13.15
C VAL A 116 -10.76 -5.88 -13.92
N ASP A 117 -11.54 -5.05 -13.23
CA ASP A 117 -12.27 -3.91 -13.80
C ASP A 117 -12.15 -2.69 -12.88
N ASP A 118 -12.15 -1.50 -13.47
CA ASP A 118 -12.27 -0.26 -12.71
C ASP A 118 -13.66 -0.15 -12.08
N CYS A 119 -13.81 0.72 -11.07
CA CYS A 119 -15.13 1.06 -10.55
C CYS A 119 -16.02 1.62 -11.69
N PRO A 120 -17.32 1.26 -11.71
CA PRO A 120 -18.25 1.72 -12.72
C PRO A 120 -18.46 3.24 -12.65
N GLY A 121 -18.77 3.84 -13.79
CA GLY A 121 -19.09 5.26 -13.90
C GLY A 121 -17.87 6.15 -14.11
N ASP A 122 -18.03 7.44 -13.79
CA ASP A 122 -16.99 8.45 -13.90
C ASP A 122 -16.12 8.46 -12.64
N LEU A 123 -14.90 7.95 -12.76
CA LEU A 123 -13.95 7.85 -11.64
C LEU A 123 -13.62 9.22 -11.03
N ASP A 124 -13.55 10.28 -11.85
CA ASP A 124 -13.25 11.63 -11.35
C ASP A 124 -14.41 12.19 -10.53
N TYR A 125 -15.66 11.93 -10.96
CA TYR A 125 -16.85 12.33 -10.22
C TYR A 125 -16.95 11.63 -8.86
N TRP A 126 -16.61 10.34 -8.81
CA TRP A 126 -16.67 9.53 -7.59
C TRP A 126 -15.38 9.54 -6.77
N TYR A 127 -14.39 10.33 -7.19
CA TYR A 127 -13.07 10.42 -6.57
C TYR A 127 -12.37 9.06 -6.42
N ARG A 128 -12.58 8.13 -7.34
CA ARG A 128 -11.88 6.84 -7.37
C ARG A 128 -10.63 6.92 -8.23
N HIS A 129 -9.56 6.28 -7.78
CA HIS A 129 -8.39 6.07 -8.62
C HIS A 129 -8.58 4.84 -9.53
N ILE A 130 -7.84 4.78 -10.66
CA ILE A 130 -7.86 3.59 -11.52
C ILE A 130 -7.41 2.36 -10.72
N SER A 131 -8.16 1.27 -10.83
CA SER A 131 -7.97 0.06 -10.02
C SER A 131 -7.77 -1.19 -10.87
N LYS A 132 -8.08 -1.16 -12.17
CA LYS A 132 -7.88 -2.31 -13.05
C LYS A 132 -6.41 -2.77 -13.06
N GLY A 133 -6.22 -4.04 -12.77
CA GLY A 133 -4.90 -4.69 -12.67
C GLY A 133 -4.24 -4.55 -11.29
N ALA A 134 -4.85 -3.83 -10.36
CA ALA A 134 -4.34 -3.66 -9.00
C ALA A 134 -4.65 -4.86 -8.10
N TRP A 135 -4.10 -4.80 -6.90
CA TRP A 135 -4.40 -5.73 -5.83
C TRP A 135 -4.77 -4.98 -4.54
N PRO A 136 -5.79 -5.45 -3.80
CA PRO A 136 -6.17 -4.88 -2.51
C PRO A 136 -5.32 -5.41 -1.37
N PHE A 137 -5.39 -4.80 -0.19
CA PHE A 137 -4.72 -5.32 1.01
C PHE A 137 -5.27 -6.68 1.47
N SER A 138 -6.58 -6.82 1.40
CA SER A 138 -7.33 -7.93 1.98
C SER A 138 -7.84 -8.88 0.89
N THR A 139 -9.04 -8.65 0.36
CA THR A 139 -9.75 -9.59 -0.52
C THR A 139 -10.25 -8.92 -1.80
N ALA A 140 -10.54 -9.72 -2.83
CA ALA A 140 -11.12 -9.25 -4.09
C ALA A 140 -12.43 -8.46 -3.91
N ASP A 141 -13.25 -8.84 -2.92
CA ASP A 141 -14.52 -8.16 -2.62
C ASP A 141 -14.30 -6.77 -2.01
N HIS A 142 -13.27 -6.59 -1.18
CA HIS A 142 -12.91 -5.28 -0.63
C HIS A 142 -12.52 -4.30 -1.74
N GLY A 143 -11.75 -4.78 -2.72
CA GLY A 143 -11.60 -4.13 -4.03
C GLY A 143 -10.88 -2.78 -4.05
N TRP A 144 -10.48 -2.23 -2.89
CA TRP A 144 -9.70 -1.00 -2.83
C TRP A 144 -8.25 -1.28 -3.23
N PRO A 145 -7.76 -0.70 -4.33
CA PRO A 145 -6.41 -0.95 -4.77
C PRO A 145 -5.41 -0.19 -3.87
N ILE A 146 -4.25 -0.79 -3.62
CA ILE A 146 -3.16 -0.13 -2.90
C ILE A 146 -1.86 -0.31 -3.68
N SER A 147 -1.04 0.74 -3.76
CA SER A 147 0.17 0.76 -4.58
C SER A 147 1.20 -0.30 -4.18
N ASP A 148 1.47 -0.48 -2.88
CA ASP A 148 2.37 -1.53 -2.40
C ASP A 148 1.76 -2.92 -2.54
N CYS A 149 0.49 -3.12 -2.18
CA CYS A 149 -0.20 -4.40 -2.38
C CYS A 149 -0.18 -4.81 -3.86
N THR A 150 -0.36 -3.85 -4.77
CA THR A 150 -0.21 -4.04 -6.22
C THR A 150 1.21 -4.41 -6.60
N ALA A 151 2.21 -3.75 -6.03
CA ALA A 151 3.62 -4.07 -6.28
C ALA A 151 4.00 -5.47 -5.74
N GLU A 152 3.54 -5.84 -4.55
CA GLU A 152 3.77 -7.15 -3.93
C GLU A 152 3.05 -8.26 -4.73
N GLY A 153 1.79 -8.05 -5.11
CA GLY A 153 1.02 -8.96 -5.97
C GLY A 153 1.64 -9.14 -7.35
N LEU A 154 2.14 -8.06 -7.96
CA LEU A 154 2.86 -8.10 -9.24
C LEU A 154 4.17 -8.89 -9.12
N LYS A 155 5.00 -8.63 -8.09
CA LYS A 155 6.24 -9.39 -7.85
C LYS A 155 5.99 -10.89 -7.72
N VAL A 156 4.97 -11.29 -6.97
CA VAL A 156 4.66 -12.72 -6.80
C VAL A 156 4.15 -13.33 -8.11
N SER A 157 3.31 -12.61 -8.84
CA SER A 157 2.80 -13.06 -10.15
C SER A 157 3.94 -13.23 -11.18
N GLU A 158 5.00 -12.43 -11.09
CA GLU A 158 6.21 -12.52 -11.93
C GLU A 158 7.17 -13.65 -11.55
N VAL A 159 7.30 -13.92 -10.24
CA VAL A 159 8.13 -15.03 -9.71
C VAL A 159 7.68 -16.39 -10.25
N ILE A 160 6.42 -16.47 -10.71
CA ILE A 160 5.71 -17.65 -11.21
C ILE A 160 5.75 -17.75 -12.75
N ILE A 161 6.79 -17.22 -13.39
CA ILE A 161 6.91 -17.25 -14.86
C ILE A 161 8.24 -17.85 -15.27
N ILE A 162 8.32 -19.18 -15.45
CA ILE A 162 9.44 -19.79 -16.19
C ILE A 162 9.11 -19.81 -17.68
N THR A 163 10.02 -19.22 -18.47
CA THR A 163 10.20 -19.60 -19.87
C THR A 163 11.48 -20.42 -20.01
N ASN A 164 11.44 -21.38 -20.92
CA ASN A 164 12.47 -22.38 -21.27
C ASN A 164 13.78 -21.81 -21.84
N ASN A 165 14.31 -20.68 -21.34
CA ASN A 165 15.58 -20.14 -21.82
C ASN A 165 16.60 -19.93 -20.70
N LYS A 166 17.65 -20.74 -20.74
CA LYS A 166 18.87 -20.64 -19.93
C LYS A 166 19.57 -19.29 -20.20
N ALA A 167 19.17 -18.20 -19.54
CA ALA A 167 20.02 -17.02 -19.34
C ALA A 167 19.31 -15.96 -18.48
N SER A 168 19.31 -16.14 -17.16
CA SER A 168 19.49 -15.07 -16.15
C SER A 168 19.05 -15.64 -14.80
N LEU A 169 20.01 -15.90 -13.91
CA LEU A 169 19.71 -16.26 -12.53
C LEU A 169 18.80 -15.19 -11.90
N LEU A 170 17.66 -15.63 -11.35
CA LEU A 170 16.93 -15.08 -10.18
C LEU A 170 15.48 -14.56 -10.30
N LEU A 171 14.79 -14.55 -11.44
CA LEU A 171 13.39 -14.04 -11.45
C LEU A 171 12.31 -15.04 -11.82
N SER A 172 12.61 -16.12 -12.55
CA SER A 172 11.67 -17.22 -12.76
C SER A 172 11.99 -18.37 -11.82
N LYS A 173 11.41 -18.39 -10.62
CA LYS A 173 11.80 -19.35 -9.57
C LYS A 173 10.87 -20.56 -9.48
N ILE A 174 9.65 -20.47 -9.99
CA ILE A 174 8.65 -21.53 -9.88
C ILE A 174 8.11 -21.91 -11.26
N SER A 175 8.14 -23.22 -11.58
CA SER A 175 7.61 -23.75 -12.85
C SER A 175 6.08 -23.75 -12.84
N PRO A 176 5.40 -23.48 -13.96
CA PRO A 176 3.95 -23.71 -14.08
C PRO A 176 3.52 -25.14 -13.73
N GLU A 177 4.40 -26.13 -13.87
CA GLU A 177 4.16 -27.52 -13.43
C GLU A 177 3.97 -27.64 -11.90
N ILE A 178 4.44 -26.66 -11.13
CA ILE A 178 4.38 -26.64 -9.67
C ILE A 178 3.19 -25.82 -9.16
N VAL A 179 2.83 -24.73 -9.85
CA VAL A 179 1.88 -23.72 -9.33
C VAL A 179 0.74 -23.37 -10.29
N GLY A 180 0.65 -24.05 -11.43
CA GLY A 180 -0.38 -23.84 -12.44
C GLY A 180 -0.09 -22.67 -13.39
N GLU A 181 -1.11 -22.34 -14.19
CA GLU A 181 -1.00 -21.38 -15.29
C GLU A 181 -0.81 -19.93 -14.80
N PRO A 182 0.20 -19.20 -15.32
CA PRO A 182 0.50 -17.84 -14.89
C PRO A 182 -0.65 -16.86 -15.13
N VAL A 183 -0.57 -15.69 -14.51
CA VAL A 183 -1.46 -14.55 -14.79
C VAL A 183 -1.26 -14.10 -16.25
N GLU A 184 -2.36 -13.77 -16.94
CA GLU A 184 -2.29 -13.32 -18.33
C GLU A 184 -1.45 -12.05 -18.47
N ILE A 185 -0.59 -11.98 -19.49
CA ILE A 185 0.36 -10.86 -19.65
C ILE A 185 -0.31 -9.48 -19.72
N ASN A 186 -1.50 -9.38 -20.32
CA ASN A 186 -2.25 -8.12 -20.39
C ASN A 186 -2.67 -7.64 -19.00
N ARG A 187 -2.97 -8.55 -18.07
CA ARG A 187 -3.30 -8.20 -16.69
C ARG A 187 -2.08 -7.72 -15.90
N LEU A 188 -0.89 -8.21 -16.25
CA LEU A 188 0.37 -7.67 -15.72
C LEU A 188 0.64 -6.25 -16.28
N TYR A 189 0.30 -6.01 -17.55
CA TYR A 189 0.39 -4.66 -18.14
C TYR A 189 -0.59 -3.67 -17.50
N ASP A 190 -1.81 -4.12 -17.22
CA ASP A 190 -2.81 -3.34 -16.48
C ASP A 190 -2.27 -2.99 -15.08
N SER A 191 -1.68 -3.96 -14.37
CA SER A 191 -1.03 -3.74 -13.07
C SER A 191 0.09 -2.69 -13.14
N VAL A 192 0.99 -2.79 -14.12
CA VAL A 192 2.06 -1.79 -14.32
C VAL A 192 1.50 -0.41 -14.63
N ASN A 193 0.42 -0.33 -15.40
CA ASN A 193 -0.25 0.94 -15.69
C ASN A 193 -0.87 1.56 -14.43
N CYS A 194 -1.63 0.78 -13.66
CA CYS A 194 -2.20 1.20 -12.39
C CYS A 194 -1.10 1.61 -11.41
N LEU A 195 -0.07 0.80 -11.21
CA LEU A 195 1.04 1.09 -10.31
C LEU A 195 1.71 2.43 -10.64
N MET A 196 2.12 2.65 -11.90
CA MET A 196 2.77 3.90 -12.31
C MET A 196 1.88 5.15 -12.21
N SER A 197 0.57 4.98 -12.08
CA SER A 197 -0.39 6.08 -11.91
C SER A 197 -0.46 6.62 -10.48
N TYR A 198 -0.04 5.84 -9.47
CA TYR A 198 0.10 6.29 -8.08
C TYR A 198 1.32 7.19 -7.85
N MET A 199 2.27 7.23 -8.80
CA MET A 199 3.43 8.11 -8.68
C MET A 199 2.97 9.56 -8.67
N VAL A 200 3.33 10.28 -7.61
CA VAL A 200 3.03 11.70 -7.46
C VAL A 200 3.75 12.49 -8.54
N ARG A 201 2.97 13.06 -9.46
CA ARG A 201 3.43 13.94 -10.54
C ARG A 201 2.77 15.29 -10.36
N ILE A 202 3.44 16.36 -10.80
CA ILE A 202 2.76 17.64 -11.00
C ILE A 202 1.64 17.42 -12.02
N LEU A 203 0.40 17.56 -11.56
CA LEU A 203 -0.69 17.92 -12.45
C LEU A 203 -0.31 19.28 -13.03
N ASN A 204 0.02 19.34 -14.32
CA ASN A 204 0.00 20.58 -15.08
C ASN A 204 -1.47 21.04 -15.17
N LEU A 205 -2.04 21.47 -14.06
CA LEU A 205 -3.22 22.31 -14.08
C LEU A 205 -2.76 23.63 -14.69
N SER A 206 -3.11 23.84 -15.94
CA SER A 206 -3.06 25.14 -16.60
C SER A 206 -4.03 26.11 -15.90
N VAL A 207 -3.67 26.55 -14.70
CA VAL A 207 -4.33 27.67 -14.03
C VAL A 207 -3.26 28.57 -13.45
N SER A 208 -3.15 29.73 -14.07
CA SER A 208 -2.35 30.90 -13.73
C SER A 208 -2.50 31.33 -12.27
N CYS A 209 -1.64 30.82 -11.38
CA CYS A 209 -1.33 31.47 -10.10
C CYS A 209 0.07 31.06 -9.62
N GLN A 210 1.10 31.59 -10.29
CA GLN A 210 2.45 31.65 -9.72
C GLN A 210 2.52 32.84 -8.76
N ARG A 211 2.37 32.59 -7.46
CA ARG A 211 2.98 33.36 -6.36
C ARG A 211 2.59 32.78 -4.99
N MET A 212 3.38 31.83 -4.51
CA MET A 212 3.76 31.69 -3.09
C MET A 212 4.74 30.53 -2.93
N SER A 213 5.95 30.88 -2.52
CA SER A 213 7.02 29.94 -2.16
C SER A 213 6.83 29.50 -0.70
N THR A 214 6.09 28.42 -0.47
CA THR A 214 6.12 27.60 0.77
C THR A 214 5.42 26.27 0.49
N PHE A 215 6.16 25.15 0.57
CA PHE A 215 5.69 23.76 0.48
C PHE A 215 4.80 23.41 -0.73
N GLN A 216 5.36 23.54 -1.92
CA GLN A 216 4.80 22.93 -3.12
C GLN A 216 5.19 21.43 -3.11
N LEU A 217 4.22 20.52 -3.22
CA LEU A 217 4.47 19.12 -3.58
C LEU A 217 5.05 19.12 -5.01
N ASN A 218 6.36 19.29 -5.10
CA ASN A 218 7.09 19.15 -6.35
C ASN A 218 6.92 17.69 -6.83
N ASP A 219 7.13 17.46 -8.13
CA ASP A 219 7.27 16.14 -8.77
C ASP A 219 8.36 15.34 -8.04
N ASN A 220 7.98 14.72 -6.93
CA ASN A 220 8.91 14.12 -5.99
C ASN A 220 9.21 12.68 -6.35
N GLY A 221 8.39 12.05 -7.20
CA GLY A 221 8.56 10.67 -7.67
C GLY A 221 8.12 9.60 -6.68
N GLY A 222 7.59 9.99 -5.52
CA GLY A 222 7.10 9.06 -4.51
C GLY A 222 5.75 8.45 -4.87
N PHE A 223 5.40 7.36 -4.21
CA PHE A 223 4.14 6.66 -4.35
C PHE A 223 3.36 6.76 -3.05
N ALA A 224 2.10 7.17 -3.17
CA ALA A 224 1.11 7.18 -2.10
C ALA A 224 0.41 5.80 -2.00
N THR A 225 -0.58 5.64 -1.14
CA THR A 225 -1.20 4.33 -0.86
C THR A 225 -2.31 3.96 -1.84
N TYR A 226 -3.52 4.46 -1.58
CA TYR A 226 -4.73 4.11 -2.31
C TYR A 226 -4.88 4.92 -3.58
N GLU A 227 -4.31 6.13 -3.59
CA GLU A 227 -4.46 7.09 -4.67
C GLU A 227 -3.15 7.85 -4.91
N LEU A 228 -3.18 8.84 -5.80
CA LEU A 228 -2.11 9.83 -5.89
C LEU A 228 -2.34 10.94 -4.85
N THR A 229 -1.29 11.65 -4.43
CA THR A 229 -1.43 12.82 -3.55
C THR A 229 -2.19 13.95 -4.26
N ARG A 230 -3.48 14.11 -3.96
CA ARG A 230 -4.40 15.05 -4.63
C ARG A 230 -4.41 16.47 -4.07
N SER A 231 -3.72 16.71 -2.95
CA SER A 231 -3.72 18.00 -2.28
C SER A 231 -2.44 18.27 -1.50
N TYR A 232 -2.30 19.47 -0.97
CA TYR A 232 -1.08 19.96 -0.33
C TYR A 232 -1.01 19.57 1.15
N ALA A 233 0.22 19.34 1.63
CA ALA A 233 0.50 18.98 3.02
C ALA A 233 0.02 20.02 4.06
N TRP A 234 -0.18 21.29 3.67
CA TRP A 234 -0.70 22.30 4.59
C TRP A 234 -2.16 22.03 5.02
N LEU A 235 -2.91 21.17 4.32
CA LEU A 235 -4.23 20.74 4.76
C LEU A 235 -4.19 19.96 6.08
N GLU A 236 -3.03 19.42 6.46
CA GLU A 236 -2.87 18.80 7.78
C GLU A 236 -3.11 19.80 8.93
N LEU A 237 -2.95 21.11 8.69
CA LEU A 237 -3.26 22.16 9.68
C LEU A 237 -4.73 22.22 10.08
N ILE A 238 -5.63 21.65 9.27
CA ILE A 238 -7.07 21.58 9.56
C ILE A 238 -7.52 20.16 9.92
N ASN A 239 -6.58 19.25 10.23
CA ASN A 239 -6.89 17.91 10.71
C ASN A 239 -7.72 17.98 12.01
N PRO A 240 -8.97 17.47 12.00
CA PRO A 240 -9.84 17.54 13.16
C PRO A 240 -9.74 16.30 14.08
N ALA A 241 -8.95 15.28 13.75
CA ALA A 241 -9.08 13.96 14.37
C ALA A 241 -8.42 13.83 15.76
N GLU A 242 -7.70 14.85 16.23
CA GLU A 242 -6.98 15.00 17.52
C GLU A 242 -5.97 13.89 17.91
N THR A 243 -6.30 12.62 17.67
CA THR A 243 -5.54 11.42 18.03
C THR A 243 -4.70 10.85 16.89
N PHE A 244 -4.96 11.26 15.65
CA PHE A 244 -4.25 10.77 14.46
C PHE A 244 -3.59 11.93 13.72
N GLY A 245 -2.34 11.75 13.32
CA GLY A 245 -1.60 12.69 12.48
C GLY A 245 -1.42 12.15 11.06
N ASP A 246 -1.22 13.05 10.10
CA ASP A 246 -0.92 12.75 8.70
C ASP A 246 -2.05 11.95 8.01
N ILE A 247 -3.30 12.36 8.22
CA ILE A 247 -4.49 11.66 7.69
C ILE A 247 -5.27 12.45 6.62
N VAL A 248 -4.94 13.73 6.39
CA VAL A 248 -5.81 14.61 5.57
C VAL A 248 -5.58 14.41 4.07
N ILE A 249 -4.41 13.93 3.67
CA ILE A 249 -4.07 13.60 2.28
C ILE A 249 -3.34 12.26 2.22
N ASP A 250 -3.36 11.62 1.05
CA ASP A 250 -2.55 10.41 0.82
C ASP A 250 -1.10 10.81 0.50
N TYR A 251 -0.23 10.73 1.50
CA TYR A 251 1.18 11.11 1.39
C TYR A 251 1.99 10.05 0.63
N PRO A 252 3.09 10.43 -0.03
CA PRO A 252 4.02 9.45 -0.59
C PRO A 252 4.93 8.87 0.50
N TYR A 253 5.11 7.55 0.49
CA TYR A 253 5.83 6.81 1.54
C TYR A 253 7.07 6.07 1.00
N VAL A 254 8.08 5.86 1.84
CA VAL A 254 9.30 5.13 1.44
C VAL A 254 8.98 3.67 1.09
N GLU A 255 8.01 3.09 1.79
CA GLU A 255 7.58 1.71 1.67
C GLU A 255 6.87 1.45 0.35
N CYS A 256 5.83 2.24 0.07
CA CYS A 256 5.09 2.20 -1.18
C CYS A 256 6.00 2.47 -2.39
N THR A 257 6.86 3.48 -2.28
CA THR A 257 7.81 3.82 -3.36
C THR A 257 8.82 2.71 -3.59
N SER A 258 9.36 2.12 -2.53
CA SER A 258 10.32 1.01 -2.62
C SER A 258 9.69 -0.26 -3.21
N ALA A 259 8.49 -0.61 -2.78
CA ALA A 259 7.74 -1.75 -3.31
C ALA A 259 7.54 -1.57 -4.83
N ALA A 260 7.10 -0.37 -5.25
CA ALA A 260 6.92 -0.05 -6.67
C ALA A 260 8.22 -0.14 -7.47
N ILE A 261 9.35 0.38 -6.97
CA ILE A 261 10.66 0.25 -7.62
C ILE A 261 11.03 -1.22 -7.82
N GLN A 262 10.85 -2.04 -6.79
CA GLN A 262 11.19 -3.47 -6.84
C GLN A 262 10.36 -4.21 -7.89
N ALA A 263 9.04 -4.00 -7.89
CA ALA A 263 8.12 -4.60 -8.85
C ALA A 263 8.44 -4.16 -10.30
N LEU A 264 8.52 -2.85 -10.55
CA LEU A 264 8.84 -2.32 -11.88
C LEU A 264 10.22 -2.75 -12.40
N THR A 265 11.19 -2.90 -11.50
CA THR A 265 12.53 -3.41 -11.85
C THR A 265 12.51 -4.88 -12.24
N SER A 266 11.69 -5.69 -11.56
CA SER A 266 11.48 -7.09 -11.91
C SER A 266 10.73 -7.20 -13.25
N PHE A 267 9.62 -6.48 -13.38
CA PHE A 267 8.80 -6.40 -14.59
C PHE A 267 9.64 -6.08 -15.83
N LYS A 268 10.44 -5.00 -15.79
CA LYS A 268 11.23 -4.55 -16.96
C LYS A 268 12.32 -5.54 -17.39
N LYS A 269 12.73 -6.45 -16.51
CA LYS A 269 13.68 -7.52 -16.84
C LYS A 269 12.99 -8.66 -17.58
N LEU A 270 11.77 -9.01 -17.16
CA LEU A 270 10.95 -10.06 -17.79
C LEU A 270 10.32 -9.57 -19.11
N TYR A 271 9.92 -8.30 -19.18
CA TYR A 271 9.19 -7.70 -20.30
C TYR A 271 9.87 -6.42 -20.84
N PRO A 272 11.09 -6.52 -21.37
CA PRO A 272 11.89 -5.35 -21.75
C PRO A 272 11.28 -4.48 -22.86
N GLY A 273 10.32 -5.01 -23.63
CA GLY A 273 9.64 -4.28 -24.71
C GLY A 273 8.46 -3.41 -24.26
N HIS A 274 7.91 -3.61 -23.06
CA HIS A 274 6.69 -2.90 -22.63
C HIS A 274 7.04 -1.60 -21.90
N ARG A 275 6.70 -0.45 -22.52
CA ARG A 275 6.83 0.91 -21.93
C ARG A 275 8.19 1.21 -21.28
N ARG A 276 9.27 0.64 -21.81
CA ARG A 276 10.60 0.62 -21.18
C ARG A 276 11.08 1.98 -20.69
N LYS A 277 10.97 3.00 -21.54
CA LYS A 277 11.42 4.37 -21.22
C LYS A 277 10.62 4.98 -20.06
N GLU A 278 9.31 4.75 -20.03
CA GLU A 278 8.44 5.26 -18.96
C GLU A 278 8.75 4.56 -17.63
N VAL A 279 8.94 3.24 -17.67
CA VAL A 279 9.30 2.44 -16.50
C VAL A 279 10.67 2.83 -15.94
N ASP A 280 11.69 2.99 -16.79
CA ASP A 280 13.03 3.42 -16.36
C ASP A 280 13.01 4.84 -15.76
N ASN A 281 12.22 5.76 -16.34
CA ASN A 281 12.03 7.10 -15.78
C ASN A 281 11.31 7.07 -14.43
N CYS A 282 10.28 6.23 -14.31
CA CYS A 282 9.52 6.04 -13.07
C CYS A 282 10.44 5.53 -11.94
N ILE A 283 11.20 4.47 -12.19
CA ILE A 283 12.19 3.92 -11.24
C ILE A 283 13.22 4.99 -10.82
N SER A 284 13.71 5.78 -11.79
CA SER A 284 14.73 6.79 -11.50
C SER A 284 14.19 7.91 -10.60
N LYS A 285 12.97 8.39 -10.86
CA LYS A 285 12.30 9.40 -10.02
C LYS A 285 12.01 8.85 -8.62
N ALA A 286 11.47 7.64 -8.54
CA ALA A 286 11.19 6.96 -7.29
C ALA A 286 12.46 6.73 -6.44
N ALA A 287 13.59 6.36 -7.06
CA ALA A 287 14.85 6.25 -6.34
C ALA A 287 15.33 7.61 -5.78
N ASN A 288 15.18 8.68 -6.56
CA ASN A 288 15.51 10.03 -6.10
C ASN A 288 14.60 10.48 -4.94
N PHE A 289 13.32 10.12 -4.97
CA PHE A 289 12.40 10.33 -3.84
C PHE A 289 12.95 9.70 -2.57
N VAL A 290 13.25 8.40 -2.61
CA VAL A 290 13.75 7.62 -1.46
C VAL A 290 15.04 8.25 -0.92
N GLU A 291 15.97 8.67 -1.78
CA GLU A 291 17.20 9.36 -1.35
C GLU A 291 16.88 10.74 -0.71
N SER A 292 15.88 11.46 -1.22
CA SER A 292 15.54 12.82 -0.76
C SER A 292 14.87 12.86 0.62
N ILE A 293 14.15 11.80 1.01
CA ILE A 293 13.44 11.73 2.28
C ILE A 293 14.24 11.00 3.39
N GLN A 294 15.46 10.54 3.08
CA GLN A 294 16.34 9.96 4.10
C GLN A 294 16.70 11.02 5.14
N ARG A 295 16.61 10.67 6.43
CA ARG A 295 17.00 11.56 7.52
C ARG A 295 18.52 11.73 7.56
N SER A 296 18.97 12.78 8.24
CA SER A 296 20.40 13.11 8.35
C SER A 296 21.23 12.01 9.03
N ASP A 297 20.60 11.25 9.94
CA ASP A 297 21.20 10.11 10.66
C ASP A 297 21.26 8.81 9.83
N GLY A 298 20.73 8.81 8.60
CA GLY A 298 20.72 7.65 7.71
C GLY A 298 19.45 6.80 7.77
N SER A 299 18.53 7.10 8.70
CA SER A 299 17.27 6.36 8.83
C SER A 299 16.18 6.86 7.87
N TRP A 300 15.18 6.02 7.66
CA TRP A 300 13.89 6.41 7.10
C TRP A 300 12.82 6.14 8.14
N TYR A 301 11.83 7.02 8.24
CA TYR A 301 10.68 6.83 9.10
C TYR A 301 9.71 5.82 8.47
N GLY A 302 9.36 4.77 9.21
CA GLY A 302 8.32 3.82 8.81
C GLY A 302 6.95 4.31 9.26
N SER A 303 6.02 4.40 8.33
CA SER A 303 4.65 4.92 8.54
C SER A 303 3.62 3.78 8.66
N TRP A 304 3.91 2.62 8.06
CA TRP A 304 3.01 1.46 8.06
C TRP A 304 3.39 0.37 9.06
N ALA A 305 4.50 0.54 9.78
CA ALA A 305 4.91 -0.29 10.91
C ALA A 305 5.91 0.45 11.82
N VAL A 306 6.25 -0.17 12.95
CA VAL A 306 7.20 0.37 13.93
C VAL A 306 8.65 0.06 13.53
N CYS A 307 9.58 1.01 13.42
CA CYS A 307 9.43 2.29 12.72
C CYS A 307 10.66 2.44 11.81
N PHE A 308 11.84 2.67 12.38
CA PHE A 308 13.03 2.98 11.61
C PHE A 308 13.67 1.73 10.98
N THR A 309 13.66 0.59 11.66
CA THR A 309 14.13 -0.69 11.08
C THR A 309 13.29 -1.07 9.86
N TYR A 310 11.97 -0.89 9.95
CA TYR A 310 11.03 -1.10 8.85
C TYR A 310 11.24 -0.12 7.70
N GLY A 311 11.29 1.18 7.98
CA GLY A 311 11.55 2.21 6.97
C GLY A 311 12.90 2.02 6.26
N ILE A 312 13.96 1.68 7.02
CA ILE A 312 15.29 1.38 6.46
C ILE A 312 15.27 0.13 5.58
N TRP A 313 14.58 -0.92 5.99
CA TRP A 313 14.46 -2.13 5.18
C TRP A 313 13.90 -1.79 3.78
N PHE A 314 12.80 -1.05 3.72
CA PHE A 314 12.23 -0.61 2.44
C PHE A 314 13.16 0.35 1.70
N GLY A 315 13.68 1.39 2.35
CA GLY A 315 14.59 2.37 1.73
C GLY A 315 15.79 1.69 1.05
N VAL A 316 16.47 0.79 1.77
CA VAL A 316 17.62 0.06 1.23
C VAL A 316 17.22 -0.89 0.09
N LYS A 317 16.13 -1.67 0.23
CA LYS A 317 15.68 -2.59 -0.82
C LYS A 317 15.30 -1.87 -2.11
N GLY A 318 14.61 -0.73 -2.00
CA GLY A 318 14.22 0.10 -3.13
C GLY A 318 15.43 0.64 -3.87
N LEU A 319 16.41 1.20 -3.14
CA LEU A 319 17.65 1.70 -3.74
C LEU A 319 18.46 0.59 -4.41
N ILE A 320 18.57 -0.60 -3.80
CA ILE A 320 19.24 -1.75 -4.41
C ILE A 320 18.55 -2.16 -5.71
N ALA A 321 17.22 -2.22 -5.74
CA ALA A 321 16.47 -2.53 -6.95
C ALA A 321 16.67 -1.46 -8.04
N ALA A 322 16.81 -0.19 -7.66
CA ALA A 322 17.17 0.90 -8.58
C ALA A 322 18.65 0.88 -9.05
N GLY A 323 19.45 -0.10 -8.63
CA GLY A 323 20.85 -0.26 -9.04
C GLY A 323 21.87 0.47 -8.16
N ARG A 324 21.45 0.95 -6.98
CA ARG A 324 22.38 1.44 -5.95
C ARG A 324 23.07 0.27 -5.25
N THR A 325 24.29 0.50 -4.79
CA THR A 325 25.11 -0.46 -4.05
C THR A 325 25.77 0.24 -2.87
N PHE A 326 26.34 -0.56 -1.95
CA PHE A 326 27.11 -0.01 -0.84
C PHE A 326 28.28 0.89 -1.32
N GLN A 327 28.87 0.61 -2.48
CA GLN A 327 29.98 1.38 -3.03
C GLN A 327 29.53 2.71 -3.65
N ASN A 328 28.39 2.73 -4.35
CA ASN A 328 27.97 3.92 -5.10
C ASN A 328 26.91 4.79 -4.37
N SER A 329 26.34 4.34 -3.25
CA SER A 329 25.28 5.06 -2.54
C SER A 329 25.68 5.44 -1.12
N PRO A 330 25.90 6.74 -0.84
CA PRO A 330 26.05 7.24 0.52
C PRO A 330 24.84 6.95 1.40
N ALA A 331 23.63 6.95 0.82
CA ALA A 331 22.40 6.67 1.53
C ALA A 331 22.39 5.26 2.14
N ILE A 332 22.76 4.24 1.35
CA ILE A 332 22.87 2.86 1.84
C ILE A 332 23.92 2.75 2.95
N ARG A 333 25.09 3.41 2.80
CA ARG A 333 26.14 3.36 3.84
C ARG A 333 25.66 3.93 5.17
N LYS A 334 25.06 5.12 5.15
CA LYS A 334 24.50 5.75 6.37
C LYS A 334 23.41 4.88 7.01
N ALA A 335 22.58 4.24 6.20
CA ALA A 335 21.56 3.33 6.70
C ALA A 335 22.17 2.11 7.40
N CYS A 336 23.23 1.53 6.84
CA CYS A 336 23.99 0.47 7.49
C CYS A 336 24.64 0.95 8.80
N ASP A 337 25.27 2.12 8.80
CA ASP A 337 25.88 2.71 10.01
C ASP A 337 24.83 2.93 11.11
N PHE A 338 23.65 3.43 10.74
CA PHE A 338 22.51 3.57 11.66
C PHE A 338 22.12 2.22 12.26
N LEU A 339 21.86 1.19 11.43
CA LEU A 339 21.46 -0.12 11.92
C LEU A 339 22.52 -0.73 12.85
N LEU A 340 23.79 -0.71 12.46
CA LEU A 340 24.88 -1.24 13.29
C LEU A 340 25.00 -0.49 14.63
N SER A 341 24.70 0.80 14.67
CA SER A 341 24.68 1.57 15.93
C SER A 341 23.53 1.20 16.87
N LYS A 342 22.52 0.47 16.39
CA LYS A 342 21.30 0.08 17.12
C LYS A 342 21.22 -1.42 17.41
N GLU A 343 22.26 -2.19 17.08
CA GLU A 343 22.33 -3.62 17.37
C GLU A 343 22.36 -3.85 18.89
N LEU A 344 21.50 -4.76 19.37
CA LEU A 344 21.47 -5.18 20.76
C LEU A 344 22.58 -6.21 21.06
N PRO A 345 23.00 -6.38 22.33
CA PRO A 345 23.99 -7.42 22.68
C PRO A 345 23.62 -8.85 22.26
N SER A 346 22.33 -9.12 22.02
CA SER A 346 21.84 -10.41 21.51
C SER A 346 22.08 -10.61 20.00
N GLY A 347 22.55 -9.59 19.29
CA GLY A 347 22.66 -9.56 17.82
C GLY A 347 21.35 -9.21 17.11
N GLY A 348 20.31 -8.82 17.84
CA GLY A 348 19.00 -8.42 17.31
C GLY A 348 18.77 -6.91 17.30
N TRP A 349 17.61 -6.51 16.79
CA TRP A 349 17.07 -5.15 16.86
C TRP A 349 15.67 -5.16 17.45
N GLY A 350 15.28 -4.10 18.14
CA GLY A 350 13.94 -3.94 18.67
C GLY A 350 13.60 -2.47 18.89
N GLU A 351 12.37 -2.09 18.54
CA GLU A 351 11.87 -0.73 18.66
C GLU A 351 10.54 -0.73 19.43
N SER A 352 10.37 0.20 20.36
CA SER A 352 9.08 0.46 21.01
C SER A 352 8.11 1.14 20.05
N TYR A 353 6.80 0.93 20.21
CA TYR A 353 5.76 1.65 19.45
C TYR A 353 5.87 3.18 19.64
N LEU A 354 6.43 3.64 20.77
CA LEU A 354 6.75 5.04 21.03
C LEU A 354 7.68 5.63 19.97
N SER A 355 8.43 4.80 19.23
CA SER A 355 9.28 5.28 18.15
C SER A 355 8.49 5.93 17.02
N SER A 356 7.27 5.45 16.77
CA SER A 356 6.35 6.06 15.82
C SER A 356 5.74 7.34 16.39
N GLN A 357 5.29 7.31 17.66
CA GLN A 357 4.68 8.47 18.32
C GLN A 357 5.64 9.67 18.42
N ASP A 358 6.88 9.44 18.86
CA ASP A 358 7.85 10.51 19.10
C ASP A 358 8.74 10.79 17.89
N GLN A 359 8.63 9.98 16.83
CA GLN A 359 9.48 10.02 15.63
C GLN A 359 10.99 9.96 15.93
N VAL A 360 11.35 9.20 16.97
CA VAL A 360 12.72 8.95 17.43
C VAL A 360 12.90 7.46 17.66
N ASN A 361 14.05 6.89 17.33
CA ASN A 361 14.29 5.47 17.57
C ASN A 361 14.42 5.21 19.08
N TRP A 362 13.37 4.63 19.66
CA TRP A 362 13.33 4.16 21.05
C TRP A 362 13.63 2.66 21.08
N PRO A 363 14.81 2.24 21.58
CA PRO A 363 15.13 0.83 21.69
C PRO A 363 14.07 0.12 22.55
N LEU A 364 13.72 -1.10 22.18
CA LEU A 364 12.90 -1.95 23.03
C LEU A 364 13.72 -2.30 24.28
N MET A 365 13.57 -1.52 25.35
CA MET A 365 14.12 -1.88 26.64
C MET A 365 13.35 -3.10 27.12
N PHE A 366 13.99 -4.27 27.12
CA PHE A 366 13.51 -5.36 27.96
C PHE A 366 13.41 -4.81 29.38
N LEU A 367 12.27 -5.02 30.04
CA LEU A 367 12.11 -4.84 31.47
C LEU A 367 13.00 -5.86 32.22
N GLU A 368 14.31 -5.79 32.04
CA GLU A 368 15.27 -6.38 32.96
C GLU A 368 15.30 -5.44 34.18
N ASN A 369 14.54 -5.83 35.21
CA ASN A 369 14.32 -5.18 36.52
C ASN A 369 12.96 -4.49 36.68
N ASN A 370 11.94 -5.29 37.00
CA ASN A 370 11.07 -5.01 38.16
C ASN A 370 10.47 -6.32 38.68
N SER A 371 11.34 -7.16 39.23
CA SER A 371 10.97 -8.08 40.30
C SER A 371 10.70 -7.26 41.56
N THR A 372 9.43 -6.92 41.79
CA THR A 372 8.73 -6.89 43.10
C THR A 372 7.31 -6.35 42.88
N PHE A 373 6.32 -7.24 42.94
CA PHE A 373 4.98 -6.94 43.47
C PHE A 373 4.76 -7.83 44.69
#